data_AF-A0A382T169-F1
#
_entry.id   AF-A0A382T169-F1
#
_cell.length_a   1.000
_cell.length_b   1.000
_cell.length_c   1.000
_cell.angle_alpha   90.00
_cell.angle_beta   90.00
_cell.angle_gamma   90.00
#
_symmetry.space_group_name_H-M   'P 1'
#
loop_
_entity.id
_entity.type
_entity.pdbx_description
1 polymer ?
#
loop_
_entity_poly.entity_id
_entity_poly.type
_entity_poly.pdbx_seq_one_letter_code
_entity_poly.pdbx_strand_id
1 'polypeptide(L)'
;AFELIFFWGLVGASQAILTPDSNLFELKTFFIYSQAYHGTLIFAVLWLIVKNGMRMEMKSISKVFLITNIVVVVVALINYLLDSNYMFLRVRPNSISPFLVGEWPVYIIMVQLFSIVVVTLFIKIQDLLLKPSR
;
A
#
# COMPACT_ATOMS: atom_id res chain seq x y z
N ALA A 1 -9.67 -7.52 -9.70
CA ALA A 1 -8.56 -8.17 -8.96
C ALA A 1 -7.27 -7.38 -9.16
N PHE A 2 -6.96 -7.01 -10.40
CA PHE A 2 -5.84 -6.12 -10.72
C PHE A 2 -5.86 -4.80 -9.96
N GLU A 3 -7.01 -4.19 -9.74
CA GLU A 3 -7.14 -2.90 -9.05
C GLU A 3 -6.64 -2.95 -7.60
N LEU A 4 -6.88 -4.07 -6.92
CA LEU A 4 -6.35 -4.31 -5.57
C LEU A 4 -4.84 -4.52 -5.62
N ILE A 5 -4.34 -5.29 -6.58
CA ILE A 5 -2.91 -5.56 -6.76
C ILE A 5 -2.17 -4.27 -7.15
N PHE A 6 -2.77 -3.41 -7.97
CA PHE A 6 -2.24 -2.09 -8.29
C PHE A 6 -2.13 -1.24 -7.02
N PHE A 7 -3.19 -1.20 -6.20
CA PHE A 7 -3.16 -0.41 -4.98
C PHE A 7 -2.20 -0.96 -3.92
N TRP A 8 -2.29 -2.23 -3.55
CA TRP A 8 -1.41 -2.80 -2.51
C TRP A 8 0.01 -3.08 -3.03
N GLY A 9 0.12 -3.68 -4.22
CA GLY A 9 1.37 -4.20 -4.78
C GLY A 9 2.21 -3.18 -5.56
N LEU A 10 1.63 -2.09 -6.05
CA LEU A 10 2.39 -0.99 -6.65
C LEU A 10 2.43 0.22 -5.74
N VAL A 11 1.27 0.78 -5.37
CA VAL A 11 1.21 2.01 -4.57
C VAL A 11 1.70 1.77 -3.14
N GLY A 12 1.12 0.79 -2.44
CA GLY A 12 1.49 0.43 -1.07
C GLY A 12 2.93 -0.07 -0.97
N ALA A 13 3.33 -0.98 -1.85
CA ALA A 13 4.71 -1.50 -1.87
C ALA A 13 5.75 -0.40 -2.12
N SER A 14 5.43 0.59 -2.97
CA SER A 14 6.31 1.75 -3.18
C SER A 14 6.50 2.54 -1.88
N GLN A 15 5.45 2.72 -1.08
CA GLN A 15 5.55 3.38 0.24
C GLN A 15 6.37 2.55 1.24
N ALA A 16 6.28 1.23 1.20
CA ALA A 16 7.09 0.35 2.06
C ALA A 16 8.58 0.40 1.71
N ILE A 17 8.94 0.63 0.44
CA ILE A 17 10.33 0.85 0.02
C ILE A 17 10.83 2.22 0.46
N LEU A 18 10.01 3.27 0.28
CA LEU A 18 10.41 4.66 0.58
C LEU A 18 10.42 4.97 2.08
N THR A 19 9.52 4.36 2.85
CA THR A 19 9.34 4.62 4.29
C THR A 19 9.34 3.31 5.10
N PRO A 20 10.41 2.50 5.02
CA PRO A 20 10.45 1.21 5.68
C PRO A 20 10.35 1.36 7.20
N ASP A 21 9.80 0.34 7.86
CA ASP A 21 9.85 0.24 9.31
C ASP A 21 11.30 0.15 9.76
N SER A 22 11.73 1.07 10.64
CA SER A 22 13.12 1.16 11.05
C SER A 22 13.57 -0.02 11.90
N ASN A 23 12.63 -0.74 12.53
CA ASN A 23 12.92 -1.98 13.25
C ASN A 23 13.52 -3.05 12.33
N LEU A 24 13.29 -2.96 11.00
CA LEU A 24 13.87 -3.88 10.02
C LEU A 24 15.38 -3.70 9.87
N PHE A 25 15.93 -2.51 10.15
CA PHE A 25 17.36 -2.24 9.96
C PHE A 25 18.26 -2.98 10.96
N GLU A 26 17.72 -3.36 12.12
CA GLU A 26 18.46 -4.13 13.13
C GLU A 26 18.91 -5.50 12.58
N LEU A 27 18.12 -6.06 11.66
CA LEU A 27 18.42 -7.29 10.93
C LEU A 27 18.57 -6.99 9.44
N LYS A 28 19.77 -6.55 9.02
CA LYS A 28 20.08 -6.20 7.61
C LYS A 28 19.58 -7.22 6.58
N THR A 29 19.68 -8.50 6.90
CA THR A 29 19.16 -9.59 6.06
C THR A 29 17.65 -9.52 5.89
N PHE A 30 16.89 -9.30 6.97
CA PHE A 30 15.45 -9.17 6.94
C PHE A 30 15.01 -7.89 6.20
N PHE A 31 15.74 -6.80 6.37
CA PHE A 31 15.55 -5.59 5.57
C PHE A 31 15.67 -5.90 4.07
N ILE A 32 16.77 -6.52 3.63
CA ILE A 32 17.00 -6.85 2.22
C ILE A 32 15.89 -7.74 1.68
N TYR A 33 15.51 -8.79 2.42
CA TYR A 33 14.40 -9.65 2.01
C TYR A 33 13.09 -8.88 1.88
N SER A 34 12.74 -8.06 2.87
CA SER A 34 11.56 -7.20 2.84
C SER A 34 11.56 -6.30 1.60
N GLN A 35 12.67 -5.62 1.31
CA GLN A 35 12.78 -4.77 0.13
C GLN A 35 12.66 -5.56 -1.19
N ALA A 36 13.26 -6.75 -1.27
CA ALA A 36 13.16 -7.62 -2.43
C ALA A 36 11.72 -8.11 -2.68
N TYR A 37 10.97 -8.45 -1.62
CA TYR A 37 9.55 -8.81 -1.73
C TYR A 37 8.71 -7.66 -2.29
N HIS A 38 8.87 -6.45 -1.76
CA HIS A 38 8.15 -5.27 -2.27
C HIS A 38 8.55 -4.93 -3.70
N GLY A 39 9.84 -5.02 -4.04
CA GLY A 39 10.32 -4.83 -5.41
C GLY A 39 9.72 -5.85 -6.39
N THR A 40 9.55 -7.10 -5.95
CA THR A 40 8.90 -8.15 -6.75
C THR A 40 7.41 -7.88 -6.98
N LEU A 41 6.70 -7.38 -5.97
CA LEU A 41 5.30 -6.96 -6.12
C LEU A 41 5.17 -5.85 -7.16
N ILE A 42 6.00 -4.79 -7.05
CA ILE A 42 6.03 -3.68 -7.99
C ILE A 42 6.32 -4.19 -9.41
N PHE A 43 7.34 -5.04 -9.55
CA PHE A 43 7.69 -5.65 -10.84
C PHE A 43 6.51 -6.42 -11.44
N ALA A 44 5.81 -7.24 -10.66
CA ALA A 44 4.67 -8.00 -11.13
C ALA A 44 3.53 -7.09 -11.63
N VAL A 45 3.24 -5.98 -10.93
CA VAL A 45 2.23 -5.02 -11.39
C VAL A 45 2.67 -4.32 -12.67
N LEU A 46 3.91 -3.85 -12.74
CA LEU A 46 4.45 -3.20 -13.93
C LEU A 46 4.44 -4.15 -15.14
N TRP A 47 4.72 -5.44 -14.93
CA TRP A 47 4.60 -6.46 -15.96
C TRP A 47 3.16 -6.56 -16.49
N LEU A 48 2.16 -6.63 -15.62
CA LEU A 48 0.74 -6.66 -16.04
C LEU A 48 0.32 -5.38 -16.78
N ILE A 49 0.86 -4.22 -16.39
CA ILE A 49 0.60 -2.94 -17.06
C ILE A 49 1.20 -2.95 -18.47
N VAL A 50 2.47 -3.30 -18.61
CA VAL A 50 3.23 -3.20 -19.87
C VAL A 50 2.88 -4.35 -20.81
N LYS A 51 2.92 -5.60 -20.33
CA LYS A 51 2.74 -6.79 -21.14
C LYS A 51 1.27 -7.12 -21.40
N ASN A 52 0.42 -7.00 -20.38
CA ASN A 52 -1.01 -7.33 -20.48
C ASN A 52 -1.90 -6.12 -20.74
N GLY A 53 -1.34 -4.90 -20.78
CA GLY A 53 -2.11 -3.69 -21.08
C GLY A 53 -3.13 -3.31 -19.99
N MET A 54 -3.00 -3.86 -18.78
CA MET A 54 -3.95 -3.60 -17.69
C MET A 54 -3.81 -2.17 -17.17
N ARG A 55 -4.93 -1.55 -16.80
CA ARG A 55 -4.97 -0.15 -16.31
C ARG A 55 -5.85 -0.06 -15.07
N MET A 56 -5.41 0.74 -14.11
CA MET A 56 -6.22 1.13 -12.97
C MET A 56 -7.06 2.34 -13.38
N GLU A 57 -8.37 2.28 -13.16
CA GLU A 57 -9.30 3.38 -13.45
C GLU A 57 -9.64 4.17 -12.18
N MET A 58 -9.88 5.48 -12.33
CA MET A 58 -10.30 6.36 -11.23
C MET A 58 -11.56 5.86 -10.51
N LYS A 59 -12.54 5.33 -11.25
CA LYS A 59 -13.79 4.81 -10.68
C LYS A 59 -13.57 3.60 -9.76
N SER A 60 -12.45 2.89 -9.92
CA SER A 60 -12.12 1.72 -9.12
C SER A 60 -11.56 2.05 -7.73
N ILE A 61 -11.21 3.33 -7.47
CA ILE A 61 -10.72 3.77 -6.16
C ILE A 61 -11.75 3.45 -5.06
N SER A 62 -13.04 3.71 -5.29
CA SER A 62 -14.09 3.44 -4.29
C SER A 62 -14.21 1.95 -3.95
N LYS A 63 -14.12 1.08 -4.96
CA LYS A 63 -14.12 -0.37 -4.80
C LYS A 63 -12.91 -0.84 -3.97
N VAL A 64 -11.72 -0.36 -4.31
CA VAL A 64 -10.48 -0.69 -3.59
C VAL A 64 -10.52 -0.18 -2.15
N PHE A 65 -11.02 1.04 -1.95
CA PHE A 65 -11.19 1.65 -0.63
C PHE A 65 -12.13 0.83 0.25
N LEU A 66 -13.28 0.41 -0.28
CA LEU A 66 -14.24 -0.41 0.45
C LEU A 66 -13.64 -1.77 0.84
N ILE A 67 -13.03 -2.47 -0.12
CA ILE A 67 -12.41 -3.78 0.13
C ILE A 67 -11.28 -3.67 1.15
N THR A 68 -10.44 -2.63 1.03
CA THR A 68 -9.34 -2.40 1.98
C THR A 68 -9.87 -2.12 3.39
N ASN A 69 -10.95 -1.34 3.53
CA ASN A 69 -11.56 -1.11 4.84
C ASN A 69 -12.18 -2.36 5.44
N ILE A 70 -12.79 -3.24 4.64
CA ILE A 70 -13.26 -4.55 5.12
C ILE A 70 -12.08 -5.35 5.66
N VAL A 71 -10.95 -5.39 4.95
CA VAL A 71 -9.73 -6.06 5.39
C VAL A 71 -9.20 -5.43 6.69
N VAL A 72 -9.18 -4.11 6.79
CA VAL A 72 -8.76 -3.39 8.01
C VAL A 72 -9.61 -3.81 9.21
N VAL A 73 -10.93 -3.89 9.07
CA VAL A 73 -11.83 -4.32 10.16
C VAL A 73 -11.53 -5.76 10.58
N VAL A 74 -11.38 -6.67 9.62
CA VAL A 74 -11.06 -8.08 9.89
C VAL A 74 -9.70 -8.21 10.59
N VAL A 75 -8.68 -7.51 10.09
CA VAL A 75 -7.34 -7.51 10.68
C VAL A 75 -7.34 -6.87 12.07
N ALA A 76 -8.10 -5.79 12.28
CA ALA A 76 -8.24 -5.18 13.60
C ALA A 76 -8.83 -6.16 14.62
N LEU A 77 -9.85 -6.93 14.24
CA LEU A 77 -10.41 -7.98 15.09
C LEU A 77 -9.37 -9.07 15.40
N ILE A 78 -8.64 -9.54 14.40
CA ILE A 78 -7.58 -10.55 14.58
C ILE A 78 -6.48 -10.02 15.51
N ASN A 79 -6.04 -8.78 15.31
CA ASN A 79 -5.05 -8.11 16.15
C ASN A 79 -5.50 -8.02 17.61
N TYR A 80 -6.79 -7.78 17.84
CA TYR A 80 -7.36 -7.76 19.18
C TYR A 80 -7.36 -9.16 19.81
N LEU A 81 -7.75 -10.20 19.07
CA LEU A 81 -7.82 -11.57 19.57
C LEU A 81 -6.45 -12.21 19.83
N LEU A 82 -5.44 -11.87 19.03
CA LEU A 82 -4.11 -12.49 19.07
C LEU A 82 -3.05 -11.62 19.77
N ASP A 83 -3.46 -10.49 20.35
CA ASP A 83 -2.57 -9.46 20.89
C ASP A 83 -1.45 -9.04 19.93
N SER A 84 -1.79 -8.91 18.64
CA SER A 84 -0.83 -8.62 17.56
C SER A 84 -1.04 -7.24 16.94
N ASN A 85 -0.17 -6.83 16.03
CA ASN A 85 -0.17 -5.48 15.45
C ASN A 85 0.04 -5.46 13.93
N TYR A 86 -0.67 -6.33 13.20
CA TYR A 86 -0.61 -6.34 11.74
C TYR A 86 -1.24 -5.08 11.14
N MET A 87 -0.72 -4.62 10.00
CA MET A 87 -1.07 -3.33 9.37
C MET A 87 -0.93 -2.10 10.31
N PHE A 88 -0.27 -2.26 11.46
CA PHE A 88 -0.13 -1.22 12.47
C PHE A 88 -1.48 -0.60 12.88
N LEU A 89 -2.46 -1.42 13.23
CA LEU A 89 -3.80 -0.95 13.61
C LEU A 89 -3.96 -0.73 15.12
N ARG A 90 -3.04 -1.23 15.96
CA ARG A 90 -3.05 -1.03 17.43
C ARG A 90 -1.96 -0.08 17.89
N VAL A 91 -0.75 -0.22 17.35
CA VAL A 91 0.41 0.62 17.65
C VAL A 91 1.02 1.11 16.35
N ARG A 92 1.35 2.40 16.28
CA ARG A 92 1.96 3.01 15.10
C ARG A 92 3.32 2.35 14.77
N PRO A 93 3.72 2.27 13.50
CA PRO A 93 5.05 1.76 13.14
C PRO A 93 6.15 2.74 13.58
N ASN A 94 7.35 2.20 13.78
CA ASN A 94 8.56 2.98 13.97
C ASN A 94 9.14 3.37 12.59
N SER A 95 8.38 4.14 11.80
CA SER A 95 8.78 4.60 10.47
C SER A 95 8.74 6.12 10.38
N ILE A 96 9.72 6.69 9.67
CA ILE A 96 9.72 8.10 9.30
C ILE A 96 8.94 8.22 7.99
N SER A 97 7.63 8.43 8.12
CA SER A 97 6.74 8.65 6.98
C SER A 97 6.00 9.97 7.14
N PRO A 98 5.94 10.82 6.09
CA PRO A 98 5.17 12.07 6.13
C PRO A 98 3.65 11.84 6.28
N PHE A 99 3.19 10.59 6.09
CA PHE A 99 1.77 10.23 6.15
C PHE A 99 1.33 9.71 7.53
N LEU A 100 2.27 9.50 8.45
CA LEU A 100 1.98 9.09 9.83
C LEU A 100 1.77 10.31 10.73
N VAL A 101 0.59 10.92 10.59
CA VAL A 101 0.23 12.16 11.29
C VAL A 101 -0.78 11.88 12.41
N GLY A 102 -0.44 12.30 13.63
CA GLY A 102 -1.28 12.17 14.83
C GLY A 102 -1.10 10.85 15.59
N GLU A 103 -1.70 10.79 16.78
CA GLU A 103 -1.71 9.59 17.62
C GLU A 103 -2.80 8.60 17.22
N TRP A 104 -2.79 7.39 17.77
CA TRP A 104 -3.86 6.43 17.53
C TRP A 104 -5.22 6.98 17.99
N PRO A 105 -6.30 6.85 17.20
CA PRO A 105 -6.42 6.23 15.87
C PRO A 105 -6.31 7.22 14.68
N VAL A 106 -5.94 8.48 14.93
CA VAL A 106 -5.91 9.56 13.93
C VAL A 106 -5.02 9.24 12.73
N TYR A 107 -3.83 8.68 12.95
CA TYR A 107 -2.93 8.34 11.83
C TYR A 107 -3.53 7.31 10.88
N ILE A 108 -4.42 6.43 11.35
CA ILE A 108 -5.07 5.42 10.50
C ILE A 108 -5.99 6.12 9.49
N ILE A 109 -6.69 7.17 9.93
CA ILE A 109 -7.54 8.00 9.06
C ILE A 109 -6.65 8.80 8.10
N MET A 110 -5.57 9.40 8.58
CA MET A 110 -4.65 10.18 7.74
C MET A 110 -4.01 9.32 6.65
N VAL A 111 -3.55 8.11 6.98
CA VAL A 111 -3.00 7.15 6.00
C VAL A 111 -4.03 6.81 4.92
N GLN A 112 -5.33 6.67 5.27
CA GLN A 112 -6.38 6.44 4.26
C GLN A 112 -6.55 7.65 3.33
N LEU A 113 -6.56 8.87 3.86
CA LEU A 113 -6.65 10.09 3.06
C LEU A 113 -5.45 10.22 2.11
N PHE A 114 -4.22 10.05 2.63
CA PHE A 114 -3.02 10.07 1.81
C PHE A 114 -3.01 8.94 0.77
N SER A 115 -3.51 7.76 1.11
CA SER A 115 -3.63 6.65 0.17
C SER A 115 -4.47 7.00 -1.05
N ILE A 116 -5.57 7.76 -0.87
CA ILE A 116 -6.41 8.24 -1.98
C ILE A 116 -5.63 9.22 -2.87
N VAL A 117 -4.86 10.13 -2.26
CA VAL A 117 -4.03 11.10 -3.01
C VAL A 117 -2.96 10.38 -3.82
N VAL A 118 -2.22 9.46 -3.20
CA VAL A 118 -1.11 8.75 -3.83
C VAL A 118 -1.61 7.79 -4.92
N VAL A 119 -2.70 7.04 -4.70
CA VAL A 119 -3.24 6.16 -5.77
C VAL A 119 -3.73 7.00 -6.95
N THR A 120 -4.33 8.16 -6.70
CA THR A 120 -4.74 9.09 -7.76
C THR A 120 -3.53 9.57 -8.56
N LEU A 121 -2.43 9.95 -7.88
CA LEU A 121 -1.19 10.34 -8.55
C LEU A 121 -0.64 9.20 -9.44
N PHE A 122 -0.62 7.97 -8.94
CA PHE A 122 -0.15 6.81 -9.71
C PHE A 122 -1.02 6.54 -10.94
N ILE A 123 -2.34 6.70 -10.83
CA ILE A 123 -3.25 6.60 -11.98
C ILE A 123 -2.95 7.71 -12.99
N LYS A 124 -2.73 8.95 -12.56
CA LYS A 124 -2.37 10.06 -13.47
C LYS A 124 -1.03 9.84 -14.17
N ILE A 125 -0.03 9.29 -13.47
CA ILE A 125 1.25 8.92 -14.07
C ILE A 125 1.05 7.80 -15.10
N GLN A 126 0.28 6.77 -14.77
CA GLN A 126 -0.09 5.71 -15.70
C GLN A 126 -0.72 6.29 -16.97
N ASP A 127 -1.72 7.16 -16.83
CA ASP A 127 -2.46 7.74 -17.96
C ASP A 127 -1.60 8.70 -18.80
N LEU A 128 -0.65 9.39 -18.18
CA LEU A 128 0.32 10.25 -18.87
C LEU A 128 1.30 9.44 -19.71
N LEU A 129 1.82 8.35 -19.15
CA LEU A 129 2.87 7.55 -19.78
C LEU A 129 2.32 6.54 -20.78
N LEU A 130 1.07 6.12 -20.61
CA LEU A 130 0.49 5.00 -21.33
C LEU A 130 -0.82 5.40 -21.99
N LYS A 131 -0.98 4.99 -23.25
CA LYS A 131 -2.26 5.15 -23.95
C LYS A 131 -3.38 4.43 -23.17
N PRO A 132 -4.62 4.95 -23.22
CA PRO A 132 -5.78 4.26 -22.65
C PRO A 132 -5.84 2.81 -23.15
N SER A 133 -6.23 1.87 -22.29
CA SER A 133 -6.46 0.49 -22.74
C SER A 133 -7.58 0.52 -23.78
N ARG A 134 -7.37 -0.17 -24.91
CA ARG A 134 -8.39 -0.36 -25.93
C ARG A 134 -9.59 -1.12 -25.38
#